data_AF-A0A2R6FL02-F1
#
_entry.id   AF-A0A2R6FL02-F1
#
_cell.length_a   1.000
_cell.length_b   1.000
_cell.length_c   1.000
_cell.angle_alpha   90.00
_cell.angle_beta   90.00
_cell.angle_gamma   90.00
#
_symmetry.space_group_name_H-M   'P 1'
#
loop_
_entity.id
_entity.type
_entity.pdbx_description
1 polymer ?
#
loop_
_entity_poly.entity_id
_entity_poly.type
_entity_poly.pdbx_seq_one_letter_code
_entity_poly.pdbx_strand_id
1 'polypeptide(L)' 'MTGRRVWVSVGGEPRQGTVVERTYTPRRGNELLAVELDEPVGGTETVVVNPAVDDVVFDD' A
#
# COMPACT_ATOMS: atom_id res chain seq x y z
N MET A 1 1.40 -10.75 -5.65
CA MET A 1 1.31 -9.55 -4.80
C MET A 1 0.55 -8.47 -5.53
N THR A 2 0.98 -8.03 -6.71
CA THR A 2 0.13 -7.24 -7.61
C THR A 2 -1.24 -7.90 -7.81
N GLY A 3 -2.30 -7.10 -7.80
CA GLY A 3 -3.70 -7.52 -7.87
C GLY A 3 -4.31 -7.93 -6.52
N ARG A 4 -3.52 -8.02 -5.44
CA ARG A 4 -4.08 -8.34 -4.10
C ARG A 4 -4.79 -7.13 -3.51
N ARG A 5 -5.89 -7.43 -2.81
CA ARG A 5 -6.66 -6.50 -1.99
C ARG A 5 -5.98 -6.32 -0.65
N VAL A 6 -5.87 -5.07 -0.21
CA VAL A 6 -5.17 -4.69 1.01
C VAL A 6 -5.88 -3.56 1.73
N TRP A 7 -5.74 -3.55 3.05
CA TRP A 7 -6.02 -2.41 3.91
C TRP A 7 -4.72 -1.72 4.28
N VAL A 8 -4.68 -0.39 4.14
CA VAL A 8 -3.54 0.47 4.49
C VAL A 8 -4.01 1.62 5.36
N SER A 9 -3.15 2.10 6.27
CA SER A 9 -3.45 3.30 7.06
C SER A 9 -3.03 4.58 6.31
N VAL A 10 -4.00 5.46 6.01
CA VAL A 10 -3.74 6.77 5.39
C VAL A 10 -4.25 7.86 6.32
N GLY A 11 -3.33 8.65 6.87
CA GLY A 11 -3.68 9.68 7.85
C GLY A 11 -4.23 9.12 9.17
N GLY A 12 -3.92 7.85 9.49
CA GLY A 12 -4.42 7.16 10.69
C GLY A 12 -5.73 6.40 10.48
N GLU A 13 -6.37 6.55 9.32
CA GLU A 13 -7.64 5.87 9.00
C GLU A 13 -7.40 4.68 8.07
N PRO A 14 -8.07 3.53 8.30
CA PRO A 14 -7.95 2.36 7.43
C PRO A 14 -8.63 2.63 6.08
N ARG A 15 -7.93 2.29 4.99
CA ARG A 15 -8.40 2.44 3.62
C ARG A 15 -8.14 1.19 2.82
N GLN A 16 -9.11 0.79 2.00
CA GLN A 16 -8.96 -0.35 1.14
C GLN A 16 -8.38 0.06 -0.22
N GLY A 17 -7.58 -0.82 -0.80
CA GLY A 17 -7.03 -0.63 -2.12
C GLY A 17 -6.50 -1.92 -2.72
N THR A 18 -5.83 -1.78 -3.87
CA THR A 18 -5.24 -2.87 -4.62
C THR A 18 -3.77 -2.62 -4.86
N VAL A 19 -2.93 -3.62 -4.61
CA VAL A 19 -1.50 -3.54 -4.95
C VAL A 19 -1.36 -3.50 -6.48
N VAL A 20 -0.82 -2.42 -7.03
CA VAL A 20 -0.60 -2.28 -8.47
C VAL A 20 0.86 -2.46 -8.86
N GLU A 21 1.79 -2.15 -7.95
CA GLU A 21 3.23 -2.31 -8.19
C GLU A 21 3.95 -2.82 -6.94
N ARG A 22 5.02 -3.57 -7.17
CA ARG A 22 5.95 -4.03 -6.15
C ARG A 22 7.37 -3.62 -6.53
N THR A 23 8.04 -2.91 -5.64
CA THR A 23 9.43 -2.48 -5.80
C THR A 23 10.21 -2.67 -4.51
N TYR A 24 11.47 -2.23 -4.47
CA TYR A 24 12.35 -2.40 -3.32
C TYR A 24 13.17 -1.14 -3.04
N THR A 25 13.42 -0.87 -1.75
CA THR A 25 14.31 0.23 -1.34
C THR A 25 15.76 0.00 -1.81
N PRO A 26 16.47 1.02 -2.33
CA PRO A 26 17.81 0.84 -2.91
C PRO A 26 18.89 0.33 -1.95
N ARG A 27 18.77 0.59 -0.64
CA ARG A 27 19.85 0.33 0.34
C ARG A 27 19.63 -0.89 1.24
N ARG A 28 18.39 -1.31 1.46
CA ARG A 28 18.08 -2.44 2.35
C ARG A 28 17.28 -3.55 1.67
N GLY A 29 16.81 -3.35 0.44
CA GLY A 29 15.98 -4.33 -0.24
C GLY A 29 14.64 -4.57 0.45
N ASN A 30 14.21 -3.66 1.34
CA ASN A 30 12.87 -3.73 1.91
C ASN A 30 11.85 -3.54 0.79
N GLU A 31 10.84 -4.38 0.81
CA GLU A 31 9.73 -4.35 -0.12
C GLU A 31 8.93 -3.05 0.03
N LEU A 32 8.52 -2.50 -1.10
CA LEU A 32 7.58 -1.39 -1.19
C LEU A 32 6.45 -1.80 -2.14
N LEU A 33 5.23 -1.44 -1.77
CA LEU A 33 4.03 -1.71 -2.55
C LEU A 33 3.37 -0.40 -2.92
N ALA A 34 3.11 -0.19 -4.20
CA ALA A 34 2.18 0.86 -4.62
C ALA A 34 0.76 0.29 -4.55
N VAL A 35 -0.11 0.97 -3.82
CA VAL A 35 -1.50 0.60 -3.60
C VAL A 35 -2.38 1.68 -4.19
N GLU A 36 -3.16 1.33 -5.19
CA GLU A 36 -4.24 2.16 -5.71
C GLU A 36 -5.42 2.08 -4.73
N LEU A 37 -5.85 3.22 -4.22
CA LEU A 37 -6.95 3.32 -3.27
C LEU A 37 -8.28 3.26 -4.03
N ASP A 38 -9.24 2.53 -3.48
CA ASP A 38 -10.59 2.48 -4.06
C ASP A 38 -11.29 3.85 -4.00
N GLU A 39 -11.04 4.57 -2.91
CA GLU A 39 -11.54 5.91 -2.66
C GLU A 39 -10.35 6.86 -2.45
N PRO A 40 -10.13 7.81 -3.37
CA PRO A 40 -9.04 8.77 -3.26
C PRO A 40 -9.17 9.64 -2.00
N VAL A 41 -8.06 9.90 -1.32
CA VAL A 41 -8.02 10.74 -0.12
C VAL A 41 -7.21 11.99 -0.41
N GLY A 42 -7.84 13.16 -0.30
CA GLY A 42 -7.17 14.44 -0.56
C GLY A 42 -6.58 14.57 -1.97
N GLY A 43 -7.20 13.92 -2.97
CA GLY A 43 -6.70 13.85 -4.35
C GLY A 43 -5.56 12.85 -4.58
N THR A 44 -5.23 12.04 -3.57
CA THR A 44 -4.24 10.96 -3.70
C THR A 44 -4.95 9.66 -4.06
N GLU A 45 -4.65 9.13 -5.24
CA GLU A 45 -5.21 7.87 -5.75
C GLU A 45 -4.29 6.68 -5.46
N THR A 46 -2.99 6.92 -5.26
CA THR A 46 -2.00 5.85 -5.03
C THR A 46 -1.10 6.20 -3.85
N VAL A 47 -0.87 5.20 -2.98
CA VAL A 47 0.04 5.31 -1.84
C VAL A 47 1.13 4.25 -1.93
N VAL A 48 2.34 4.59 -1.50
CA VAL A 48 3.46 3.63 -1.41
C VAL A 48 3.65 3.25 0.05
N VAL A 49 3.57 1.96 0.34
CA VAL A 49 3.69 1.40 1.69
C VAL A 49 4.83 0.40 1.78
N ASN A 50 5.49 0.34 2.92
CA ASN A 50 6.45 -0.68 3.29
C ASN A 50 5.77 -1.67 4.26
N PRO A 51 5.34 -2.86 3.82
CA PRO A 51 4.60 -3.80 4.66
C PRO A 51 5.41 -4.34 5.85
N ALA A 52 6.72 -4.11 5.91
CA ALA A 52 7.55 -4.48 7.08
C ALA A 52 7.53 -3.42 8.19
N VAL A 53 6.97 -2.23 7.94
CA VAL A 53 6.99 -1.08 8.86
C VAL A 53 5.60 -0.48 9.03
N ASP A 54 4.86 -0.37 7.94
CA ASP A 54 3.52 0.21 7.91
C ASP A 54 2.45 -0.83 8.24
N ASP A 55 1.31 -0.35 8.75
CA ASP A 55 0.15 -1.19 9.02
C ASP A 55 -0.56 -1.54 7.70
N VAL A 56 -0.27 -2.75 7.22
CA VAL A 56 -0.80 -3.31 5.98
C VAL A 56 -1.39 -4.68 6.25
N VAL A 57 -2.69 -4.83 5.99
CA VAL A 57 -3.40 -6.11 6.13
C VAL A 57 -3.83 -6.58 4.75
N PHE A 58 -3.45 -7.80 4.38
CA PHE A 58 -3.84 -8.39 3.10
C PHE A 58 -5.13 -9.19 3.30
N ASP A 59 -6.09 -9.02 2.39
CA ASP A 59 -7.25 -9.93 2.33
C ASP A 59 -6.77 -11.30 1.82
N ASP A 60 -7.28 -12.38 2.42
CA ASP A 60 -6.99 -13.78 2.04
C ASP A 60 -7.65 -14.19 0.72
#